data_AF-A0A523FJS1-F1
#
_entry.id   AF-A0A523FJS1-F1
#
_cell.length_a   1.000
_cell.length_b   1.000
_cell.length_c   1.000
_cell.angle_alpha   90.00
_cell.angle_beta   90.00
_cell.angle_gamma   90.00
#
_symmetry.space_group_name_H-M   'P 1'
#
loop_
_entity.id
_entity.type
_entity.pdbx_description
1 polymer ?
#
loop_
_entity_poly.entity_id
_entity_poly.type
_entity_poly.pdbx_seq_one_letter_code
_entity_poly.pdbx_strand_id
1 'polypeptide(L)'
;MSLRLIEIYVDAGHSDTLAAIAEQQEAVDCYVGAVAEDGRQTVRILVSPSNQQAILDQIQTALSGSDGWRVVLLPVEAALPEPPKSEGKKILPSSKTATREELLSDIRTGTRMDRAYLMLTFLSTIVAAIGLLNDNVAVLIG
;
A
#
# COMPACT_ATOMS: atom_id res chain seq x y z
N MET A 1 5.27 1.30 1.65
CA MET A 1 4.58 0.02 1.90
C MET A 1 3.13 0.26 1.52
N SER A 2 2.53 -0.56 0.66
CA SER A 2 1.11 -0.42 0.31
C SER A 2 0.29 -0.99 1.45
N LEU A 3 -0.46 -0.14 2.16
CA LEU A 3 -1.45 -0.59 3.13
C LEU A 3 -2.56 -1.35 2.42
N ARG A 4 -3.34 -2.11 3.18
CA ARG A 4 -4.57 -2.74 2.68
C ARG A 4 -5.73 -2.33 3.55
N LEU A 5 -6.87 -2.11 2.91
CA LEU A 5 -8.13 -1.89 3.59
C LEU A 5 -8.91 -3.20 3.52
N ILE A 6 -9.24 -3.74 4.69
CA ILE A 6 -10.14 -4.87 4.82
C ILE A 6 -11.51 -4.28 5.14
N GLU A 7 -12.47 -4.47 4.25
CA GLU A 7 -13.87 -4.12 4.46
C GLU A 7 -14.69 -5.38 4.70
N ILE A 8 -15.41 -5.42 5.80
CA ILE A 8 -16.15 -6.59 6.26
C ILE A 8 -17.61 -6.19 6.40
N TYR A 9 -18.49 -6.94 5.77
CA TYR A 9 -19.94 -6.81 5.89
C TYR A 9 -20.43 -7.93 6.80
N VAL A 10 -21.04 -7.60 7.94
CA VAL A 10 -21.57 -8.54 8.93
C VAL A 10 -22.87 -8.02 9.52
N ASP A 11 -23.66 -8.86 10.18
CA ASP A 11 -24.76 -8.38 11.01
C ASP A 11 -24.24 -7.67 12.26
N ALA A 12 -25.02 -6.72 12.78
CA ALA A 12 -24.63 -5.83 13.88
C ALA A 12 -24.14 -6.54 15.17
N GLY A 13 -24.47 -7.83 15.35
CA GLY A 13 -24.02 -8.61 16.50
C GLY A 13 -22.53 -8.98 16.51
N HIS A 14 -21.82 -8.84 15.39
CA HIS A 14 -20.42 -9.31 15.26
C HIS A 14 -19.39 -8.17 15.16
N SER A 15 -19.81 -6.89 15.24
CA SER A 15 -18.89 -5.74 15.15
C SER A 15 -17.87 -5.70 16.28
N ASP A 16 -18.30 -6.05 17.50
CA ASP A 16 -17.45 -5.96 18.69
C ASP A 16 -16.32 -6.98 18.66
N THR A 17 -16.59 -8.18 18.15
CA THR A 17 -15.57 -9.21 17.95
C THR A 17 -14.54 -8.80 16.91
N LEU A 18 -14.98 -8.15 15.82
CA LEU A 18 -14.07 -7.66 14.77
C LEU A 18 -13.20 -6.49 15.26
N ALA A 19 -13.75 -5.59 16.07
CA ALA A 19 -12.98 -4.53 16.70
C ALA A 19 -11.91 -5.09 17.64
N ALA A 20 -12.25 -6.09 18.45
CA ALA A 20 -11.29 -6.75 19.34
C ALA A 20 -10.16 -7.46 18.57
N ILE A 21 -10.46 -8.13 17.46
CA ILE A 21 -9.44 -8.77 16.60
C ILE A 21 -8.51 -7.70 16.00
N ALA A 22 -9.04 -6.55 15.59
CA ALA A 22 -8.25 -5.45 15.05
C ALA A 22 -7.28 -4.87 16.09
N GLU A 23 -7.74 -4.68 17.33
CA GLU A 23 -6.89 -4.21 18.43
C GLU A 23 -5.81 -5.24 18.80
N GLN A 24 -6.17 -6.53 18.89
CA GLN A 24 -5.24 -7.60 19.26
C GLN A 24 -4.09 -7.77 18.25
N GLN A 25 -4.35 -7.49 16.97
CA GLN A 25 -3.37 -7.62 15.90
C GLN A 25 -2.66 -6.31 15.54
N GLU A 26 -2.78 -5.29 16.40
CA GLU A 26 -2.18 -3.96 16.20
C GLU A 26 -2.50 -3.42 14.80
N ALA A 27 -3.78 -3.47 14.41
CA ALA A 27 -4.23 -2.86 13.17
C ALA A 27 -3.91 -1.36 13.18
N VAL A 28 -3.65 -0.81 12.00
CA VAL A 28 -3.29 0.60 11.84
C VAL A 28 -4.45 1.50 12.24
N ASP A 29 -5.66 1.11 11.83
CA ASP A 29 -6.89 1.79 12.19
C ASP A 29 -8.08 0.81 12.08
N CYS A 30 -9.13 1.05 12.85
CA CYS A 30 -10.37 0.28 12.81
C CYS A 30 -11.55 1.23 12.92
N TYR A 31 -12.43 1.17 11.92
CA TYR A 31 -13.64 1.97 11.85
C TYR A 31 -14.86 1.08 11.70
N VAL A 32 -15.77 1.19 12.66
CA VAL A 32 -17.06 0.50 12.63
C VAL A 32 -18.11 1.48 12.13
N GLY A 33 -18.71 1.17 10.98
CA GLY A 33 -19.77 1.96 10.39
C GLY A 33 -21.10 1.86 11.14
N ALA A 34 -22.03 2.76 10.80
CA ALA A 34 -23.41 2.67 11.28
C ALA A 34 -24.09 1.39 10.78
N VAL A 35 -25.05 0.90 11.55
CA VAL A 35 -25.92 -0.21 11.13
C VAL A 35 -26.83 0.29 10.02
N ALA A 36 -26.80 -0.37 8.87
CA ALA A 36 -27.69 -0.11 7.75
C ALA A 36 -29.14 -0.48 8.12
N GLU A 37 -30.11 0.06 7.39
CA GLU A 37 -31.54 -0.25 7.59
C GLU A 37 -31.83 -1.76 7.47
N ASP A 38 -31.03 -2.47 6.68
CA ASP A 38 -31.04 -3.91 6.49
C ASP A 38 -30.55 -4.73 7.69
N GLY A 39 -30.10 -4.09 8.78
CA GLY A 39 -29.49 -4.75 9.96
C GLY A 39 -28.01 -5.12 9.80
N ARG A 40 -27.44 -4.90 8.61
CA ARG A 40 -26.02 -5.13 8.30
C ARG A 40 -25.15 -3.96 8.71
N GLN A 41 -23.93 -4.26 9.11
CA GLN A 41 -22.93 -3.30 9.55
C GLN A 41 -21.62 -3.53 8.80
N THR A 42 -20.94 -2.43 8.48
CA THR A 42 -19.66 -2.47 7.79
C THR A 42 -18.54 -2.16 8.76
N VAL A 43 -17.53 -3.03 8.82
CA VAL A 43 -16.29 -2.82 9.59
C VAL A 43 -15.15 -2.63 8.60
N ARG A 44 -14.38 -1.55 8.76
CA ARG A 44 -13.24 -1.20 7.92
C ARG A 44 -11.98 -1.22 8.77
N ILE A 45 -11.02 -2.05 8.39
CA ILE A 45 -9.77 -2.21 9.12
C ILE A 45 -8.63 -1.87 8.17
N LEU A 46 -7.82 -0.88 8.54
CA LEU A 46 -6.60 -0.54 7.83
C LEU A 46 -5.47 -1.40 8.40
N VAL A 47 -4.83 -2.20 7.53
CA VAL A 47 -3.81 -3.17 7.97
C VAL A 47 -2.51 -2.99 7.23
N SER A 48 -1.42 -3.28 7.94
CA SER A 48 -0.10 -3.46 7.36
C SER A 48 -0.01 -4.82 6.65
N PRO A 49 0.83 -4.96 5.61
CA PRO A 49 1.03 -6.24 4.92
C PRO A 49 1.53 -7.36 5.83
N SER A 50 2.21 -7.03 6.93
CA SER A 50 2.73 -8.01 7.89
C SER A 50 1.62 -8.68 8.70
N ASN A 51 0.57 -7.93 9.05
CA ASN A 51 -0.47 -8.38 9.98
C ASN A 51 -1.74 -8.83 9.23
N GLN A 52 -1.85 -8.53 7.93
CA GLN A 52 -3.00 -8.85 7.09
C GLN A 52 -3.44 -10.31 7.20
N GLN A 53 -2.50 -11.26 7.10
CA GLN A 53 -2.85 -12.69 7.08
C GLN A 53 -3.41 -13.16 8.42
N ALA A 54 -2.78 -12.76 9.53
CA ALA A 54 -3.22 -13.10 10.87
C ALA A 54 -4.62 -12.54 11.19
N ILE A 55 -4.91 -11.32 10.70
CA ILE A 55 -6.23 -10.69 10.84
C ILE A 55 -7.28 -11.45 10.02
N LEU A 56 -6.98 -11.80 8.77
CA LEU A 56 -7.91 -12.55 7.91
C LEU A 56 -8.23 -13.93 8.47
N ASP A 57 -7.24 -14.67 8.97
CA ASP A 57 -7.43 -15.99 9.56
C ASP A 57 -8.33 -15.94 10.81
N GLN A 58 -8.17 -14.90 11.64
CA GLN A 58 -9.01 -14.70 12.83
C GLN A 58 -10.43 -14.27 12.47
N ILE A 59 -10.59 -13.35 11.50
CA ILE A 59 -11.91 -12.96 10.99
C ILE A 59 -12.65 -14.18 10.44
N GLN A 60 -11.96 -15.00 9.64
CA GLN A 60 -12.55 -16.22 9.09
C GLN A 60 -12.97 -17.17 10.20
N THR A 61 -12.12 -17.39 11.21
CA THR A 61 -12.44 -18.25 12.37
C THR A 61 -13.64 -17.72 13.16
N ALA A 62 -13.68 -16.42 13.44
CA ALA A 62 -14.75 -15.78 14.19
C ALA A 62 -16.09 -15.80 13.45
N LEU A 63 -16.06 -15.67 12.12
CA LEU A 63 -17.25 -15.63 11.27
C LEU A 63 -17.64 -16.99 10.68
N SER A 64 -16.88 -18.06 10.96
CA SER A 64 -17.11 -19.42 10.41
C SER A 64 -18.51 -20.00 10.73
N GLY A 65 -19.15 -19.52 11.81
CA GLY A 65 -20.48 -19.96 12.23
C GLY A 65 -21.62 -19.02 11.83
N SER A 66 -21.31 -17.91 11.17
CA SER A 66 -22.31 -16.91 10.73
C SER A 66 -22.53 -17.00 9.23
N ASP A 67 -23.78 -16.89 8.79
CA ASP A 67 -24.14 -16.81 7.37
C ASP A 67 -24.22 -15.34 6.93
N GLY A 68 -23.93 -15.06 5.66
CA GLY A 68 -24.17 -13.73 5.07
C GLY A 68 -23.06 -12.70 5.25
N TRP A 69 -21.89 -13.07 5.78
CA TRP A 69 -20.75 -12.17 5.86
C TRP A 69 -19.94 -12.12 4.55
N ARG A 70 -19.25 -11.00 4.33
CA ARG A 70 -18.33 -10.83 3.20
C ARG A 70 -17.11 -10.02 3.60
N VAL A 71 -15.94 -10.49 3.20
CA VAL A 71 -14.68 -9.74 3.32
C VAL A 71 -14.25 -9.27 1.94
N VAL A 72 -13.89 -7.99 1.85
CA VAL A 72 -13.36 -7.35 0.65
C VAL A 72 -11.98 -6.79 1.01
N LEU A 73 -10.97 -7.16 0.24
CA LEU A 73 -9.61 -6.68 0.42
C LEU A 73 -9.28 -5.67 -0.69
N LEU A 74 -9.03 -4.42 -0.29
CA LEU A 74 -8.75 -3.31 -1.21
C LEU A 74 -7.28 -2.88 -1.08
N PRO A 75 -6.55 -2.68 -2.19
CA PRO A 75 -5.28 -1.95 -2.16
C PRO A 75 -5.51 -0.52 -1.67
N VAL A 76 -4.66 -0.04 -0.76
CA VAL A 76 -4.63 1.37 -0.37
C VAL A 76 -3.42 2.02 -1.01
N GLU A 77 -3.67 2.99 -1.89
CA GLU A 77 -2.63 3.77 -2.56
C GLU A 77 -1.95 4.76 -1.60
N ALA A 78 -2.73 5.40 -0.72
CA ALA A 78 -2.22 6.31 0.31
C ALA A 78 -3.15 6.37 1.52
N ALA A 79 -2.60 6.57 2.72
CA ALA A 79 -3.32 6.89 3.94
C ALA A 79 -2.61 8.04 4.66
N LEU A 80 -3.38 9.05 5.08
CA LEU A 80 -2.89 10.22 5.80
C LEU A 80 -3.66 10.37 7.12
N PRO A 81 -2.98 10.68 8.25
CA PRO A 81 -1.52 10.81 8.43
C PRO A 81 -0.78 9.47 8.23
N GLU A 82 0.52 9.53 7.88
CA GLU A 82 1.31 8.30 7.71
C GLU A 82 1.32 7.50 9.01
N PRO A 83 0.91 6.22 8.99
CA PRO A 83 0.95 5.41 10.19
C PRO A 83 2.40 5.15 10.62
N PRO A 84 2.65 4.99 11.94
CA PRO A 84 3.99 4.76 12.44
C PRO A 84 4.59 3.52 11.75
N LYS A 85 5.73 3.70 11.07
CA LYS A 85 6.43 2.60 10.40
C LYS A 85 6.90 1.61 11.46
N SER A 86 6.29 0.43 11.48
CA SER A 86 6.89 -0.75 12.11
C SER A 86 8.28 -0.96 11.50
N GLU A 87 9.31 -0.86 12.34
CA GLU A 87 10.71 -0.99 11.96
C GLU A 87 11.02 -2.42 11.51
N GLY A 88 10.90 -2.71 10.20
CA GLY A 88 11.52 -3.92 9.67
C GLY A 88 10.87 -4.53 8.43
N LYS A 89 11.26 -4.03 7.25
CA LYS A 89 11.73 -4.84 6.10
C LYS A 89 11.79 -3.98 4.84
N LYS A 90 12.96 -3.93 4.22
CA LYS A 90 13.15 -3.49 2.84
C LYS A 90 12.44 -4.47 1.91
N ILE A 91 11.42 -4.02 1.18
CA ILE A 91 10.81 -4.75 0.07
C ILE A 91 10.74 -3.82 -1.15
N LEU A 92 11.22 -4.33 -2.28
CA LEU A 92 11.41 -3.71 -3.59
C LEU A 92 10.11 -3.15 -4.19
N PRO A 93 10.17 -2.16 -5.12
CA PRO A 93 8.98 -1.46 -5.60
C PRO A 93 8.21 -2.30 -6.62
N SER A 94 6.94 -2.58 -6.33
CA SER A 94 5.97 -3.13 -7.30
C SER A 94 5.27 -1.98 -8.00
N SER A 95 5.15 -2.11 -9.32
CA SER A 95 4.86 -1.03 -10.25
C SER A 95 3.36 -0.73 -10.41
N LYS A 96 3.06 0.57 -10.48
CA LYS A 96 2.11 1.25 -11.39
C LYS A 96 0.60 1.10 -11.13
N THR A 97 0.06 2.08 -10.41
CA THR A 97 -0.93 3.06 -10.92
C THR A 97 -0.84 4.26 -9.99
N ALA A 98 -0.15 5.32 -10.41
CA ALA A 98 0.22 6.43 -9.53
C ALA A 98 -0.72 7.63 -9.73
N THR A 99 -1.45 7.97 -8.68
CA THR A 99 -2.22 9.21 -8.58
C THR A 99 -1.25 10.41 -8.41
N ARG A 100 -1.66 11.64 -8.76
CA ARG A 100 -0.78 12.82 -8.94
C ARG A 100 0.13 13.13 -7.73
N GLU A 101 -0.32 12.80 -6.53
CA GLU A 101 0.39 13.03 -5.27
C GLU A 101 1.55 12.03 -5.06
N GLU A 102 1.43 10.79 -5.56
CA GLU A 102 2.48 9.76 -5.49
C GLU A 102 3.61 10.06 -6.49
N LEU A 103 3.27 10.53 -7.69
CA LEU A 103 4.24 11.09 -8.64
C LEU A 103 5.06 12.23 -8.02
N LEU A 104 4.44 13.09 -7.21
CA LEU A 104 5.16 14.20 -6.56
C LEU A 104 6.12 13.70 -5.46
N SER A 105 5.74 12.66 -4.73
CA SER A 105 6.57 12.00 -3.72
C SER A 105 7.74 11.21 -4.34
N ASP A 106 7.46 10.49 -5.42
CA ASP A 106 8.46 9.76 -6.20
C ASP A 106 9.45 10.70 -6.88
N ILE A 107 8.98 11.81 -7.45
CA ILE A 107 9.87 12.85 -7.99
C ILE A 107 10.75 13.42 -6.87
N ARG A 108 10.18 13.75 -5.69
CA ARG A 108 10.97 14.23 -4.54
C ARG A 108 12.02 13.22 -4.07
N THR A 109 11.76 11.92 -4.20
CA THR A 109 12.68 10.86 -3.79
C THR A 109 13.72 10.55 -4.88
N GLY A 110 13.32 10.56 -6.15
CA GLY A 110 14.19 10.36 -7.31
C GLY A 110 15.11 11.53 -7.63
N THR A 111 14.80 12.75 -7.13
CA THR A 111 15.66 13.94 -7.26
C THR A 111 16.60 14.15 -6.07
N ARG A 112 16.75 13.18 -5.14
CA ARG A 112 17.80 13.30 -4.12
C ARG A 112 19.14 13.25 -4.85
N MET A 113 19.81 14.40 -4.87
CA MET A 113 21.13 14.62 -5.45
C MET A 113 22.15 13.69 -4.78
N ASP A 114 22.21 12.44 -5.23
CA ASP A 114 23.17 11.44 -4.75
C ASP A 114 24.37 11.41 -5.69
N ARG A 115 25.54 11.08 -5.15
CA ARG A 115 26.80 11.04 -5.88
C ARG A 115 26.74 10.08 -7.08
N ALA A 116 26.00 8.97 -6.92
CA ALA A 116 25.77 8.01 -8.00
C ALA A 116 24.95 8.62 -9.16
N TYR A 117 23.92 9.41 -8.86
CA TYR A 117 23.10 10.09 -9.87
C TYR A 117 23.94 11.08 -10.71
N LEU A 118 24.78 11.88 -10.05
CA LEU A 118 25.69 12.80 -10.74
C LEU A 118 26.71 12.05 -11.62
N MET A 119 27.25 10.93 -11.15
CA MET A 119 28.22 10.14 -11.90
C MET A 119 27.59 9.49 -13.13
N LEU A 120 26.40 8.90 -12.99
CA LEU A 120 25.66 8.29 -14.10
C LEU A 120 25.23 9.34 -15.15
N THR A 121 24.76 10.49 -14.70
CA THR A 121 24.38 11.60 -15.60
C THR A 121 25.58 12.12 -16.38
N PHE A 122 26.73 12.29 -15.71
CA PHE A 122 27.96 12.73 -16.36
C PHE A 122 28.44 11.72 -17.41
N LEU A 123 28.49 10.43 -17.06
CA LEU A 123 28.86 9.37 -18.00
C LEU A 123 27.91 9.28 -19.19
N SER A 124 26.61 9.37 -18.94
CA SER A 124 25.58 9.36 -20.00
C SER A 124 25.74 10.55 -20.96
N THR A 125 26.07 11.73 -20.43
CA THR A 125 26.34 12.93 -21.24
C THR A 125 27.56 12.74 -22.14
N ILE A 126 28.62 12.11 -21.63
CA ILE A 126 29.82 11.81 -22.43
C ILE A 126 29.47 10.83 -23.55
N VAL A 127 28.74 9.76 -23.25
CA VAL A 127 28.32 8.76 -24.27
C VAL A 127 27.47 9.43 -25.36
N ALA A 128 26.51 10.26 -24.96
CA ALA A 128 25.69 11.02 -25.91
C ALA A 128 26.53 11.98 -26.77
N ALA A 129 27.50 12.68 -26.18
CA ALA A 129 28.40 13.57 -26.91
C ALA A 129 29.25 12.81 -27.94
N ILE A 130 29.78 11.63 -27.58
CA ILE A 130 30.55 10.78 -28.49
C ILE A 130 29.66 10.24 -29.62
N GLY A 131 28.43 9.82 -29.30
CA GLY A 131 27.47 9.33 -30.29
C GLY A 131 27.08 10.41 -31.31
N LEU A 132 26.91 11.66 -30.85
CA LEU A 132 26.67 12.82 -31.71
C LEU A 132 27.89 13.18 -32.58
N LEU A 133 29.09 13.19 -32.01
CA LEU A 133 30.32 13.53 -32.74
C LEU A 133 30.67 12.55 -33.85
N ASN A 134 30.29 11.28 -33.70
CA ASN A 134 30.58 10.22 -34.68
C ASN A 134 29.40 9.96 -35.63
N ASP A 135 28.37 10.81 -35.66
CA ASP A 135 27.12 10.61 -36.42
C ASP A 135 26.51 9.21 -36.24
N ASN A 136 26.77 8.58 -35.09
CA ASN A 136 26.39 7.21 -34.82
C ASN A 136 25.19 7.15 -33.88
N VAL A 137 24.02 7.28 -34.50
CA VAL A 137 22.71 7.24 -33.84
C VAL A 137 22.49 5.94 -33.06
N ALA A 138 23.14 4.84 -33.45
CA ALA A 138 23.02 3.56 -32.75
C ALA A 138 23.59 3.59 -31.32
N VAL A 139 24.59 4.44 -31.07
CA VAL A 139 25.14 4.66 -29.71
C VAL A 139 24.23 5.55 -28.87
N LEU A 140 23.38 6.37 -29.49
CA LEU A 140 22.41 7.22 -28.77
C LEU A 140 21.15 6.47 -28.34
N ILE A 141 20.73 5.46 -29.11
CA ILE A 141 19.48 4.71 -28.90
C ILE A 141 19.75 3.40 -28.13
N GLY A 142 21.00 2.93 -28.10
CA GLY A 142 21.43 1.68 -27.48
C GLY A 142 21.67 1.75 -25.98
#